data_AF-A0A4V1VK94-F1
#
_entry.id   AF-A0A4V1VK94-F1
#
_cell.length_a   1.000
_cell.length_b   1.000
_cell.length_c   1.000
_cell.angle_alpha   90.00
_cell.angle_beta   90.00
_cell.angle_gamma   90.00
#
_symmetry.space_group_name_H-M   'P 1'
#
loop_
_entity.id
_entity.type
_entity.pdbx_description
1 polymer ?
#
loop_
_entity_poly.entity_id
_entity_poly.type
_entity_poly.pdbx_seq_one_letter_code
_entity_poly.pdbx_strand_id
1 'polypeptide(L)'
;MKRAIALPIVSLFALGTLSMAPAVADEAPAPSDPCAKEQAQYDKAGAKYAELQAAFQEHKTKKNQKVKKAQAQRVKAAQARLDDCRADAAAA
;
A
#
# COMPACT_ATOMS: atom_id res chain seq x y z
N MET A 1 33.08 27.14 -18.62
CA MET A 1 34.12 26.63 -17.69
C MET A 1 33.40 26.00 -16.50
N LYS A 2 33.73 24.76 -16.15
CA LYS A 2 33.10 24.01 -15.04
C LYS A 2 33.49 24.60 -13.69
N ARG A 3 32.58 24.61 -12.71
CA ARG A 3 32.91 24.69 -11.28
C ARG A 3 32.08 23.65 -10.53
N ALA A 4 32.77 22.58 -10.14
CA ALA A 4 32.29 21.61 -9.17
C ALA A 4 32.34 22.23 -7.78
N ILE A 5 31.33 21.97 -6.95
CA ILE A 5 31.38 22.21 -5.51
C ILE A 5 30.96 20.90 -4.85
N ALA A 6 31.97 20.17 -4.36
CA ALA A 6 31.82 19.08 -3.41
C ALA A 6 31.64 19.69 -2.01
N LEU A 7 30.72 19.16 -1.22
CA LEU A 7 30.60 19.48 0.21
C LEU A 7 30.72 18.18 1.04
N PRO A 8 31.47 18.22 2.16
CA PRO A 8 31.95 17.04 2.86
C PRO A 8 30.92 16.42 3.82
N ILE A 9 31.14 15.14 4.10
CA ILE A 9 30.50 14.30 5.12
C ILE A 9 30.92 14.78 6.52
N VAL A 10 29.97 14.94 7.45
CA VAL A 10 30.24 14.91 8.90
C VAL A 10 29.23 13.98 9.56
N SER A 11 29.74 12.87 10.07
CA SER A 11 29.03 11.94 10.97
C SER A 11 29.05 12.53 12.39
N LEU A 12 27.90 12.64 13.04
CA LEU A 12 27.80 12.90 14.47
C LEU A 12 26.77 11.94 15.07
N PHE A 13 27.33 10.89 15.66
CA PHE A 13 26.72 10.00 16.63
C PHE A 13 26.14 10.82 17.78
N ALA A 14 24.85 10.64 18.09
CA ALA A 14 24.26 11.09 19.35
C ALA A 14 23.62 9.88 20.05
N LEU A 15 24.39 9.25 20.93
CA LEU A 15 23.87 8.40 22.01
C LEU A 15 23.00 9.28 22.92
N GLY A 16 21.69 9.05 22.91
CA GLY A 16 20.77 9.55 23.93
C GLY A 16 20.44 8.45 24.92
N THR A 17 20.82 8.64 26.17
CA THR A 17 20.67 7.72 27.30
C THR A 17 19.25 7.69 27.86
N LEU A 18 18.79 6.47 28.19
CA LEU A 18 17.78 6.08 29.20
C LEU A 18 16.47 6.90 29.30
N SER A 19 15.38 6.31 28.79
CA SER A 19 14.10 6.33 29.50
C SER A 19 13.71 4.89 29.83
N MET A 20 13.82 4.59 31.11
CA MET A 20 13.42 3.35 31.76
C MET A 20 11.89 3.35 31.87
N ALA A 21 11.21 2.68 30.94
CA ALA A 21 9.79 2.32 31.01
C ALA A 21 9.68 0.84 30.65
N PRO A 22 8.78 0.07 31.30
CA PRO A 22 8.94 -1.36 31.47
C PRO A 22 8.94 -2.08 30.13
N ALA A 23 9.89 -3.02 30.00
CA ALA A 23 9.82 -4.08 29.03
C ALA A 23 8.48 -4.82 29.22
N VAL A 24 7.53 -4.57 28.33
CA VAL A 24 6.68 -5.65 27.85
C VAL A 24 7.57 -6.44 26.90
N ALA A 25 8.16 -7.51 27.45
CA ALA A 25 8.64 -8.59 26.64
C ALA A 25 7.46 -9.18 25.84
N ASP A 26 7.79 -9.80 24.72
CA ASP A 26 6.96 -10.78 24.02
C ASP A 26 5.63 -10.29 23.45
N GLU A 27 5.67 -9.85 22.20
CA GLU A 27 5.36 -10.79 21.12
C GLU A 27 6.06 -10.23 19.88
N ALA A 28 6.92 -11.01 19.21
CA ALA A 28 7.15 -10.74 17.79
C ALA A 28 5.76 -10.56 17.18
N PRO A 29 5.42 -9.43 16.51
CA PRO A 29 4.09 -9.29 15.95
C PRO A 29 3.88 -10.55 15.10
N ALA A 30 2.96 -11.42 15.54
CA ALA A 30 2.62 -12.66 14.84
C ALA A 30 2.58 -12.29 13.36
N PRO A 31 3.32 -13.00 12.48
CA PRO A 31 3.71 -12.48 11.17
C PRO A 31 2.46 -11.89 10.53
N SER A 32 2.34 -10.57 10.63
CA SER A 32 1.18 -9.87 10.14
C SER A 32 1.28 -10.11 8.65
N ASP A 33 0.30 -10.82 8.08
CA ASP A 33 0.32 -11.25 6.68
C ASP A 33 0.94 -10.13 5.85
N PRO A 34 2.12 -10.35 5.23
CA PRO A 34 2.93 -9.29 4.65
C PRO A 34 2.15 -8.50 3.58
N CYS A 35 1.04 -9.06 3.08
CA CYS A 35 0.18 -8.47 2.08
C CYS A 35 -1.23 -8.12 2.60
N ALA A 36 -1.47 -8.12 3.92
CA ALA A 36 -2.78 -7.82 4.50
C ALA A 36 -3.34 -6.45 4.06
N LYS A 37 -2.46 -5.46 3.89
CA LYS A 37 -2.83 -4.11 3.45
C LYS A 37 -3.27 -4.12 1.99
N GLU A 38 -2.51 -4.75 1.11
CA GLU A 38 -2.77 -4.89 -0.32
C GLU A 38 -4.07 -5.68 -0.55
N GLN A 39 -4.29 -6.73 0.25
CA GLN A 39 -5.53 -7.50 0.26
C GLN A 39 -6.73 -6.64 0.62
N ALA A 40 -6.65 -5.86 1.70
CA ALA A 40 -7.72 -4.95 2.09
C ALA A 40 -8.03 -3.89 1.01
N GLN A 41 -7.01 -3.42 0.27
CA GLN A 41 -7.23 -2.49 -0.84
C GLN A 41 -7.90 -3.16 -2.05
N TYR A 42 -7.52 -4.40 -2.37
CA TYR A 42 -8.17 -5.20 -3.40
C TYR A 42 -9.65 -5.43 -3.06
N ASP A 43 -9.94 -5.84 -1.83
CA ASP A 43 -11.30 -6.10 -1.36
C ASP A 43 -12.16 -4.83 -1.40
N LYS A 44 -11.62 -3.70 -0.91
CA LYS A 44 -12.29 -2.40 -0.97
C LYS A 44 -12.56 -1.96 -2.42
N ALA A 45 -11.61 -2.17 -3.33
CA ALA A 45 -11.79 -1.85 -4.74
C ALA A 45 -12.87 -2.73 -5.38
N GLY A 46 -12.92 -4.02 -5.02
CA GLY A 46 -13.92 -4.98 -5.44
C GLY A 46 -15.33 -4.60 -4.98
N ALA A 47 -15.49 -4.27 -3.69
CA ALA A 47 -16.77 -3.81 -3.14
C ALA A 47 -17.29 -2.56 -3.87
N LYS A 48 -16.42 -1.57 -4.10
CA LYS A 48 -16.76 -0.36 -4.88
C LYS A 48 -17.13 -0.68 -6.32
N TYR A 49 -16.51 -1.69 -6.94
CA TYR A 49 -16.86 -2.13 -8.27
C TYR A 49 -18.27 -2.75 -8.31
N ALA A 50 -18.62 -3.56 -7.33
CA ALA A 50 -19.95 -4.14 -7.19
C ALA A 50 -21.04 -3.07 -7.01
N GLU A 51 -20.81 -2.09 -6.13
CA GLU A 51 -21.70 -0.93 -5.95
C GLU A 51 -21.93 -0.18 -7.27
N LEU A 52 -20.86 0.15 -7.99
CA LEU A 52 -20.94 0.86 -9.28
C LEU A 52 -21.58 0.02 -10.39
N GLN A 53 -21.41 -1.29 -10.33
CA GLN A 53 -22.07 -2.21 -11.26
C GLN A 53 -23.58 -2.24 -11.02
N ALA A 54 -24.05 -2.21 -9.77
CA ALA A 54 -25.46 -2.08 -9.44
C ALA A 54 -26.03 -0.73 -9.93
N ALA A 55 -25.35 0.38 -9.62
CA ALA A 55 -25.75 1.72 -10.08
C ALA A 55 -25.78 1.86 -11.62
N PHE A 56 -24.91 1.14 -12.33
CA PHE A 56 -24.94 1.08 -13.79
C PHE A 56 -26.13 0.26 -14.32
N GLN A 57 -26.54 -0.81 -13.64
CA GLN A 57 -27.71 -1.59 -14.06
C GLN A 57 -29.02 -0.83 -13.85
N GLU A 58 -29.12 -0.12 -12.72
CA GLU A 58 -30.25 0.77 -12.42
C GLU A 58 -30.31 1.96 -13.39
N HIS A 59 -29.15 2.55 -13.69
CA HIS A 59 -29.04 3.70 -14.58
C HIS A 59 -27.93 3.52 -15.61
N LYS A 60 -28.30 3.00 -16.78
CA LYS A 60 -27.40 2.73 -17.92
C LYS A 60 -26.99 4.01 -18.65
N THR A 61 -26.31 4.91 -17.95
CA THR A 61 -25.79 6.17 -18.52
C THR A 61 -24.31 6.04 -18.94
N LYS A 62 -23.88 6.85 -19.90
CA LYS A 62 -22.46 6.93 -20.32
C LYS A 62 -21.54 7.32 -19.14
N LYS A 63 -22.02 8.16 -18.22
CA LYS A 63 -21.28 8.56 -17.01
C LYS A 63 -21.03 7.35 -16.10
N ASN A 64 -22.07 6.59 -15.78
CA ASN A 64 -21.95 5.39 -14.96
C ASN A 64 -21.07 4.33 -15.63
N GLN A 65 -21.17 4.19 -16.96
CA GLN A 65 -20.28 3.29 -17.71
C GLN A 65 -18.80 3.69 -17.58
N LYS A 66 -18.47 4.99 -17.68
CA LYS A 66 -17.10 5.49 -17.51
C LYS A 66 -16.58 5.26 -16.10
N VAL A 67 -17.39 5.57 -15.08
CA VAL A 67 -17.02 5.37 -13.67
C VAL A 67 -16.78 3.89 -13.38
N LYS A 68 -17.65 2.99 -13.87
CA LYS A 68 -17.46 1.55 -13.77
C LYS A 68 -16.16 1.07 -14.42
N LYS A 69 -15.85 1.54 -15.64
CA LYS A 69 -14.60 1.19 -16.33
C LYS A 69 -13.37 1.66 -15.56
N ALA A 70 -13.39 2.89 -15.04
CA ALA A 70 -12.31 3.42 -14.20
C ALA A 70 -12.13 2.59 -12.92
N GLN A 71 -13.23 2.17 -12.28
CA GLN A 71 -13.15 1.30 -11.12
C GLN A 71 -12.61 -0.10 -11.47
N ALA A 72 -12.99 -0.67 -12.62
CA ALA A 72 -12.42 -1.94 -13.09
C ALA A 72 -10.89 -1.85 -13.23
N GLN A 73 -10.37 -0.73 -13.75
CA GLN A 73 -8.92 -0.50 -13.83
C GLN A 73 -8.28 -0.41 -12.45
N ARG A 74 -8.93 0.23 -11.47
CA ARG A 74 -8.44 0.29 -10.08
C ARG A 74 -8.40 -1.07 -9.42
N VAL A 75 -9.39 -1.93 -9.66
CA VAL A 75 -9.38 -3.33 -9.16
C VAL A 75 -8.20 -4.09 -9.75
N LYS A 76 -7.97 -3.99 -11.07
CA LYS A 76 -6.80 -4.62 -11.72
C LYS A 76 -5.47 -4.13 -11.16
N ALA A 77 -5.35 -2.83 -10.92
CA ALA A 77 -4.13 -2.26 -10.33
C ALA A 77 -3.92 -2.70 -8.87
N ALA A 78 -5.00 -2.82 -8.09
CA ALA A 78 -4.92 -3.35 -6.73
C ALA A 78 -4.54 -4.83 -6.72
N GLN A 79 -5.07 -5.61 -7.67
CA GLN A 79 -4.68 -7.00 -7.86
C GLN A 79 -3.21 -7.15 -8.21
N ALA A 80 -2.70 -6.36 -9.16
CA ALA A 80 -1.28 -6.39 -9.52
C ALA A 80 -0.38 -6.11 -8.31
N ARG A 81 -0.71 -5.11 -7.47
CA ARG A 81 0.06 -4.82 -6.24
C ARG A 81 0.02 -5.95 -5.22
N LEU A 82 -1.12 -6.63 -5.12
CA LEU A 82 -1.28 -7.80 -4.26
C LEU A 82 -0.43 -8.96 -4.77
N ASP A 83 -0.43 -9.20 -6.08
CA ASP A 83 0.38 -10.24 -6.71
C ASP A 83 1.88 -9.93 -6.54
N ASP A 84 2.29 -8.67 -6.73
CA ASP A 84 3.66 -8.20 -6.50
C ASP A 84 4.07 -8.41 -5.04
N CYS A 85 3.22 -8.00 -4.07
CA CYS A 85 3.50 -8.22 -2.66
C CYS A 85 3.66 -9.70 -2.32
N ARG A 86 2.80 -10.57 -2.89
CA ARG A 86 2.89 -12.01 -2.66
C ARG A 86 4.15 -12.60 -3.25
N ALA A 87 4.61 -12.09 -4.40
CA ALA A 87 5.88 -12.49 -4.99
C ALA A 87 7.07 -12.06 -4.11
N ASP A 88 7.06 -10.82 -3.63
CA ASP A 88 8.09 -10.30 -2.71
C ASP A 88 8.12 -11.09 -1.39
N ALA A 89 6.95 -11.38 -0.82
CA ALA A 89 6.80 -12.17 0.41
C ALA A 89 7.26 -13.63 0.24
N ALA A 90 7.15 -14.20 -0.95
CA ALA A 90 7.63 -15.55 -1.25
C ALA A 90 9.15 -15.61 -1.52
N ALA A 91 9.77 -14.47 -1.83
CA ALA A 91 11.21 -14.33 -2.07
C ALA A 91 11.99 -13.89 -0.81
N ALA A 92 11.28 -13.50 0.26
CA ALA A 92 11.82 -13.10 1.56
C ALA A 92 12.00 -14.30 2.51
#